data_AF-A0A2E4Z1F1-F1
#
_entry.id   AF-A0A2E4Z1F1-F1
#
_cell.length_a   1.000
_cell.length_b   1.000
_cell.length_c   1.000
_cell.angle_alpha   90.00
_cell.angle_beta   90.00
_cell.angle_gamma   90.00
#
_symmetry.space_group_name_H-M   'P 1'
#
loop_
_entity.id
_entity.type
_entity.pdbx_description
1 polymer ?
#
loop_
_entity_poly.entity_id
_entity_poly.type
_entity_poly.pdbx_seq_one_letter_code
_entity_poly.pdbx_strand_id
1 'polypeptide(L)'
;MRSTKPGRIPCINPRCNRTAPADKYEDGDEIICGKCRRSLPSAMNRRFMKHRRAFDRLDRMRKQKKYAGRVHQINRMQWICHRIITEVWADMKSYFREPDRPEGIDNFLDEMGMR
;
A
#
# COMPACT_ATOMS: atom_id res chain seq x y z
N MET A 1 2.65 -17.94 9.72
CA MET A 1 1.73 -16.86 9.28
C MET A 1 0.95 -16.35 10.48
N ARG A 2 0.76 -15.04 10.65
CA ARG A 2 -0.07 -14.52 11.74
C ARG A 2 -1.54 -14.85 11.46
N SER A 3 -2.23 -15.45 12.43
CA SER A 3 -3.67 -15.69 12.34
C SER A 3 -4.40 -14.38 12.60
N THR A 4 -5.04 -13.81 11.56
CA THR A 4 -6.04 -12.77 11.75
C THR A 4 -7.36 -13.41 12.18
N LYS A 5 -8.07 -12.76 13.11
CA LYS A 5 -9.42 -13.20 13.48
C LYS A 5 -10.31 -13.25 12.21
N PRO A 6 -11.25 -14.20 12.09
CA PRO A 6 -12.22 -14.20 11.01
C PRO A 6 -12.92 -12.83 10.86
N GLY A 7 -13.11 -12.37 9.62
CA GLY A 7 -13.69 -11.04 9.33
C GLY A 7 -12.76 -9.85 9.60
N ARG A 8 -11.45 -10.09 9.79
CA ARG A 8 -10.42 -9.06 9.90
C ARG A 8 -9.33 -9.26 8.85
N ILE A 9 -8.86 -8.15 8.28
CA ILE A 9 -7.68 -8.11 7.40
C ILE A 9 -6.50 -7.41 8.10
N PRO A 10 -5.26 -7.90 7.92
CA PRO A 10 -4.08 -7.38 8.61
C PRO A 10 -3.52 -6.11 7.96
N CYS A 11 -2.67 -5.41 8.71
CA CYS A 11 -1.79 -4.38 8.15
C CYS A 11 -0.70 -5.03 7.27
N ILE A 12 -0.33 -4.40 6.15
CA ILE A 12 0.75 -4.84 5.24
C ILE A 12 2.12 -4.92 5.92
N ASN A 13 2.31 -4.21 7.04
CA ASN A 13 3.51 -4.34 7.85
C ASN A 13 3.39 -5.61 8.71
N PRO A 14 4.19 -6.66 8.46
CA PRO A 14 4.07 -7.94 9.15
C PRO A 14 4.39 -7.84 10.66
N ARG A 15 5.07 -6.78 11.11
CA ARG A 15 5.37 -6.49 12.52
C ARG A 15 4.24 -5.72 13.20
N CYS A 16 3.25 -5.21 12.46
CA CYS A 16 2.12 -4.48 13.00
C CYS A 16 0.97 -5.43 13.40
N ASN A 17 0.36 -5.19 14.57
CA ASN A 17 -0.79 -5.97 15.06
C ASN A 17 -2.15 -5.33 14.71
N ARG A 18 -2.17 -4.21 13.97
CA ARG A 18 -3.44 -3.54 13.61
C ARG A 18 -4.14 -4.32 12.51
N THR A 19 -5.45 -4.44 12.65
CA THR A 19 -6.34 -5.08 11.69
C THR A 19 -7.53 -4.16 11.40
N ALA A 20 -8.27 -4.45 10.34
CA ALA A 20 -9.50 -3.76 10.00
C ALA A 20 -10.63 -4.74 9.66
N PRO A 21 -11.91 -4.32 9.79
CA PRO A 21 -13.06 -5.08 9.31
C PRO A 21 -12.97 -5.36 7.80
N ALA A 22 -13.06 -6.63 7.39
CA ALA A 22 -12.96 -7.02 5.98
C ALA A 22 -14.12 -6.47 5.13
N ASP A 23 -15.33 -6.39 5.72
CA ASP A 23 -16.55 -5.83 5.12
C ASP A 23 -16.42 -4.35 4.70
N LYS A 24 -15.47 -3.60 5.27
CA LYS A 24 -15.20 -2.21 4.89
C LYS A 24 -14.25 -2.06 3.69
N TYR A 25 -13.65 -3.16 3.24
CA TYR A 25 -12.64 -3.19 2.18
C TYR A 25 -13.00 -4.32 1.22
N GLU A 26 -13.98 -4.05 0.36
CA GLU A 26 -14.68 -5.01 -0.51
C GLU A 26 -13.75 -5.97 -1.29
N ASP A 27 -12.53 -5.55 -1.62
CA ASP A 27 -11.57 -6.32 -2.44
C ASP A 27 -10.15 -6.43 -1.84
N GLY A 28 -9.97 -6.11 -0.55
CA GLY A 28 -8.64 -5.99 0.04
C GLY A 28 -8.29 -7.10 1.03
N ASP A 29 -7.25 -7.88 0.75
CA ASP A 29 -6.72 -8.88 1.70
C ASP A 29 -5.85 -8.24 2.81
N GLU A 30 -5.41 -7.00 2.61
CA GLU A 30 -4.51 -6.28 3.51
C GLU A 30 -4.86 -4.78 3.54
N ILE A 31 -4.55 -4.10 4.64
CA ILE A 31 -4.65 -2.65 4.77
C ILE A 31 -3.31 -2.01 5.11
N ILE A 32 -3.19 -0.69 4.98
CA ILE A 32 -2.11 0.05 5.65
C ILE A 32 -2.70 0.92 6.76
N CYS A 33 -2.36 0.61 8.02
CA CYS A 33 -2.84 1.38 9.15
C CYS A 33 -2.20 2.79 9.20
N GLY A 34 -2.85 3.74 9.87
CA GLY A 34 -2.33 5.11 9.99
C GLY A 34 -0.93 5.23 10.61
N LYS A 35 -0.56 4.34 11.55
CA LYS A 35 0.80 4.31 12.12
C LYS A 35 1.84 3.94 11.05
N CYS A 36 1.64 2.84 10.35
CA CYS A 36 2.57 2.37 9.31
C CYS A 36 2.57 3.31 8.10
N ARG A 37 1.43 3.95 7.80
CA ARG A 37 1.37 4.97 6.75
C ARG A 37 2.32 6.14 7.04
N ARG A 38 2.38 6.59 8.30
CA ARG A 38 3.26 7.70 8.73
C ARG A 38 4.74 7.34 8.73
N SER A 39 5.10 6.05 8.86
CA SER A 39 6.50 5.62 8.81
C SER A 39 7.04 5.47 7.38
N LEU A 40 6.18 5.45 6.36
CA LEU A 40 6.63 5.35 4.98
C LEU A 40 7.26 6.66 4.48
N PRO A 41 8.21 6.59 3.53
CA PRO A 41 8.71 7.77 2.84
C PRO A 41 7.57 8.63 2.26
N SER A 42 7.66 9.95 2.47
CA SER A 42 6.61 10.89 2.05
C SER A 42 6.35 10.85 0.54
N ALA A 43 7.39 10.63 -0.26
CA ALA A 43 7.30 10.48 -1.71
C ALA A 43 6.45 9.27 -2.12
N MET A 44 6.61 8.14 -1.45
CA MET A 44 5.84 6.91 -1.70
C MET A 44 4.35 7.12 -1.36
N ASN A 45 4.10 7.74 -0.21
CA ASN A 45 2.75 8.13 0.20
C ASN A 45 2.06 9.06 -0.80
N ARG A 46 2.79 10.09 -1.28
CA ARG A 46 2.30 11.07 -2.26
C ARG A 46 2.02 10.42 -3.60
N ARG A 47 2.91 9.54 -4.09
CA ARG A 47 2.73 8.82 -5.36
C ARG A 47 1.47 7.96 -5.33
N PHE A 48 1.30 7.14 -4.28
CA PHE A 48 0.09 6.33 -4.10
C PHE A 48 -1.18 7.19 -4.08
N MET A 49 -1.22 8.25 -3.27
CA MET A 49 -2.42 9.08 -3.11
C MET A 49 -2.76 9.87 -4.38
N LYS A 50 -1.75 10.32 -5.13
CA LYS A 50 -1.94 10.98 -6.43
C LYS A 50 -2.70 10.05 -7.39
N HIS A 51 -2.23 8.82 -7.56
CA HIS A 51 -2.84 7.89 -8.50
C HIS A 51 -4.17 7.33 -8.00
N ARG A 52 -4.34 7.11 -6.68
CA ARG A 52 -5.65 6.73 -6.11
C ARG A 52 -6.70 7.79 -6.36
N ARG A 53 -6.40 9.06 -6.08
CA ARG A 53 -7.32 10.19 -6.34
C ARG A 53 -7.65 10.34 -7.82
N ALA A 54 -6.68 10.10 -8.70
CA ALA A 54 -6.91 10.10 -10.15
C ALA A 54 -7.83 8.95 -10.58
N PHE A 55 -7.60 7.74 -10.07
CA PHE A 55 -8.45 6.58 -10.30
C PHE A 55 -9.90 6.83 -9.85
N ASP A 56 -10.10 7.32 -8.63
CA ASP A 56 -11.43 7.61 -8.08
C ASP A 56 -12.14 8.71 -8.89
N ARG A 57 -11.38 9.71 -9.37
CA ARG A 57 -11.93 10.76 -10.25
C ARG A 57 -12.37 10.18 -11.59
N LEU A 58 -11.57 9.31 -12.20
CA LEU A 58 -11.90 8.66 -13.45
C LEU A 58 -13.10 7.73 -13.31
N ASP A 59 -13.25 7.02 -12.18
CA ASP A 59 -14.42 6.17 -11.93
C ASP A 59 -15.70 7.00 -11.84
N ARG A 60 -15.64 8.15 -11.15
CA ARG A 60 -16.75 9.11 -11.12
C ARG A 60 -17.07 9.70 -12.49
N MET A 61 -16.07 9.92 -13.35
CA MET A 61 -16.29 10.40 -14.72
C MET A 61 -16.95 9.32 -15.58
N ARG A 62 -16.48 8.07 -15.50
CA ARG A 62 -17.02 6.93 -16.24
C ARG A 62 -18.53 6.76 -16.03
N LYS A 63 -19.00 7.01 -14.80
CA LYS A 63 -20.42 6.90 -14.40
C LYS A 63 -21.32 8.03 -14.93
N GLN A 64 -20.77 9.12 -15.48
CA GLN A 64 -21.55 10.26 -15.97
C GLN A 64 -21.85 10.13 -17.46
N LYS A 65 -23.13 10.29 -17.85
CA LYS A 65 -23.60 10.21 -19.24
C LYS A 65 -22.82 11.10 -20.21
N LYS A 66 -22.39 12.29 -19.78
CA LYS A 66 -21.62 13.24 -20.61
C LYS A 66 -20.26 12.72 -21.07
N TYR A 67 -19.73 11.66 -20.44
CA TYR A 67 -18.49 11.02 -20.83
C TYR A 67 -18.70 9.66 -21.54
N ALA A 68 -19.92 9.31 -21.93
CA ALA A 68 -20.22 8.04 -22.60
C ALA A 68 -19.35 7.80 -23.85
N GLY A 69 -19.15 8.84 -24.69
CA GLY A 69 -18.26 8.78 -25.85
C GLY A 69 -16.75 8.71 -25.53
N ARG A 70 -16.36 8.75 -24.25
CA ARG A 70 -14.96 8.71 -23.79
C ARG A 70 -14.65 7.54 -22.86
N VAL A 71 -15.57 6.58 -22.73
CA VAL A 71 -15.42 5.46 -21.78
C VAL A 71 -14.15 4.65 -22.04
N HIS A 72 -13.80 4.42 -23.32
CA HIS A 72 -12.58 3.67 -23.65
C HIS A 72 -11.30 4.39 -23.18
N GLN A 73 -11.19 5.69 -23.40
CA GLN A 73 -10.04 6.49 -22.93
C GLN A 73 -9.99 6.53 -21.40
N ILE A 74 -11.15 6.69 -20.74
CA ILE A 74 -11.24 6.66 -19.27
C ILE A 74 -10.78 5.31 -18.73
N ASN A 75 -11.24 4.20 -19.31
CA ASN A 75 -10.84 2.85 -18.90
C ASN A 75 -9.33 2.65 -19.07
N ARG A 76 -8.74 3.10 -20.18
CA ARG A 76 -7.28 3.04 -20.40
C ARG A 76 -6.52 3.83 -19.32
N MET A 77 -6.99 5.03 -18.98
CA MET A 77 -6.37 5.84 -17.93
C MET A 77 -6.54 5.22 -16.53
N GLN A 78 -7.69 4.62 -16.26
CA GLN A 78 -7.93 3.88 -15.01
C GLN A 78 -6.99 2.70 -14.89
N TRP A 79 -6.79 1.94 -15.97
CA TRP A 79 -5.85 0.82 -15.99
C TRP A 79 -4.41 1.27 -15.67
N ILE A 80 -3.95 2.38 -16.27
CA ILE A 80 -2.63 2.96 -15.96
C ILE A 80 -2.54 3.36 -14.48
N CYS A 81 -3.57 4.03 -13.94
CA CYS A 81 -3.58 4.41 -12.52
C CYS A 81 -3.56 3.18 -11.62
N HIS A 82 -4.34 2.15 -11.95
CA HIS A 82 -4.38 0.89 -11.22
C HIS A 82 -3.01 0.21 -11.19
N ARG A 83 -2.35 0.06 -12.36
CA ARG A 83 -0.99 -0.46 -12.47
C ARG A 83 -0.01 0.24 -11.53
N ILE A 84 0.00 1.58 -11.53
CA ILE A 84 0.90 2.36 -10.67
C ILE A 84 0.54 2.20 -9.19
N ILE A 85 -0.75 2.15 -8.85
CA ILE A 85 -1.19 1.89 -7.47
C ILE A 85 -0.70 0.52 -6.99
N THR A 86 -0.83 -0.52 -7.82
CA THR A 86 -0.36 -1.89 -7.52
C THR A 86 1.15 -1.92 -7.32
N GLU A 87 1.92 -1.28 -8.20
CA GLU A 87 3.38 -1.19 -8.10
C GLU A 87 3.79 -0.49 -6.80
N VAL A 88 3.23 0.70 -6.52
CA VAL A 88 3.55 1.43 -5.28
C VAL A 88 3.09 0.66 -4.03
N TRP A 89 2.00 -0.10 -4.10
CA TRP A 89 1.58 -0.98 -3.02
C TRP A 89 2.58 -2.12 -2.77
N ALA A 90 3.16 -2.68 -3.83
CA ALA A 90 4.24 -3.66 -3.72
C ALA A 90 5.48 -3.03 -3.06
N ASP A 91 5.89 -1.83 -3.49
CA ASP A 91 7.00 -1.09 -2.88
C ASP A 91 6.78 -0.85 -1.38
N MET A 92 5.55 -0.46 -0.99
CA MET A 92 5.16 -0.27 0.41
C MET A 92 5.28 -1.56 1.22
N LYS A 93 4.97 -2.71 0.62
CA LYS A 93 5.12 -4.02 1.27
C LYS A 93 6.59 -4.38 1.43
N SER A 94 7.41 -4.21 0.39
CA SER A 94 8.84 -4.49 0.43
C SER A 94 9.54 -3.67 1.51
N TYR A 95 9.21 -2.38 1.62
CA TYR A 95 9.73 -1.50 2.67
C TYR A 95 9.57 -2.07 4.10
N PHE A 96 8.48 -2.78 4.38
CA PHE A 96 8.29 -3.37 5.70
C PHE A 96 8.90 -4.77 5.86
N ARG A 97 9.14 -5.49 4.76
CA ARG A 97 9.71 -6.84 4.76
C ARG A 97 11.23 -6.82 4.86
N GLU A 98 11.85 -5.85 4.20
CA GLU A 98 13.30 -5.65 4.14
C GLU A 98 13.67 -4.41 4.98
N PRO A 99 13.76 -4.52 6.32
CA PRO A 99 14.29 -3.43 7.11
C PRO A 99 15.76 -3.22 6.71
N ASP A 100 16.18 -1.96 6.58
CA ASP A 100 17.59 -1.63 6.42
C ASP A 100 18.40 -2.29 7.55
N ARG A 101 19.60 -2.77 7.21
CA ARG A 101 20.54 -3.28 8.21
C ARG A 101 20.84 -2.11 9.17
N PRO A 102 20.65 -2.28 10.49
CA PRO A 102 20.90 -1.19 11.42
C PRO A 102 22.36 -0.77 11.32
N GLU A 103 22.59 0.54 11.16
CA GLU A 103 23.93 1.12 11.16
C GLU A 103 24.63 0.77 12.49
N GLY A 104 25.88 0.34 12.41
CA GLY A 104 26.70 -0.03 13.58
C GLY A 104 26.49 -1.45 14.11
N ILE A 105 25.64 -2.28 13.50
CA ILE A 105 25.48 -3.67 13.95
C ILE A 105 26.77 -4.50 13.80
N ASP A 106 27.59 -4.23 12.78
CA ASP A 106 28.87 -4.91 12.63
C ASP A 106 29.83 -4.55 13.78
N ASN A 107 29.94 -3.27 14.14
CA ASN A 107 30.77 -2.84 15.27
C ASN A 107 30.28 -3.44 16.59
N PHE A 108 28.96 -3.48 16.81
CA PHE A 108 28.37 -4.09 18.01
C PHE A 108 28.63 -5.61 18.09
N LEU A 109 28.55 -6.32 16.96
CA LEU A 109 28.82 -7.77 16.91
C LEU A 109 30.31 -8.08 17.11
N ASP A 110 31.19 -7.22 16.59
CA ASP A 110 32.64 -7.29 16.80
C ASP A 110 32.99 -7.04 18.28
N GLU A 111 32.40 -6.02 18.92
CA GLU A 111 32.59 -5.71 20.34
C GLU A 111 32.13 -6.86 21.27
N MET A 112 31.09 -7.60 20.87
CA MET A 112 30.54 -8.72 21.63
C MET A 112 31.23 -10.07 21.32
N GLY A 113 32.23 -10.10 20.42
CA GLY A 113 32.95 -11.32 20.06
C GLY A 113 32.10 -12.39 19.38
N MET A 114 31.02 -12.00 18.70
CA MET A 114 30.05 -12.91 18.08
C MET A 114 30.25 -13.08 16.57
N ARG A 115 31.50 -13.02 16.09
CA ARG A 115 31.85 -13.13 14.67
C ARG A 115 32.67 -14.37 14.36
#